data_AF-A0A7C2LZZ9-F1
#
_entry.id   AF-A0A7C2LZZ9-F1
#
_cell.length_a   1.000
_cell.length_b   1.000
_cell.length_c   1.000
_cell.angle_alpha   90.00
_cell.angle_beta   90.00
_cell.angle_gamma   90.00
#
_symmetry.space_group_name_H-M   'P 1'
#
loop_
_entity.id
_entity.type
_entity.pdbx_description
1 polymer ?
#
loop_
_entity_poly.entity_id
_entity_poly.type
_entity_poly.pdbx_seq_one_letter_code
_entity_poly.pdbx_strand_id
1 'polypeptide(L)' 'MKKKRLLQAVVLLLLLAMLPACDLLEDCGTCELVTIDAEGNSSSSTPMLFCGDQLQERQNSSPVTVAGVTTYWECY' A
#
# COMPACT_ATOMS: atom_id res chain seq x y z
N MET A 1 -3.58 -24.29 43.57
CA MET A 1 -3.88 -24.69 42.17
C MET A 1 -4.32 -23.51 41.30
N LYS A 2 -5.30 -22.69 41.72
CA LYS A 2 -5.86 -21.56 40.92
C LYS A 2 -4.86 -20.45 40.55
N LYS A 3 -3.96 -20.08 41.47
CA LYS A 3 -2.95 -19.01 41.26
C LYS A 3 -1.96 -19.31 40.12
N LYS A 4 -1.56 -20.59 39.96
CA LYS A 4 -0.65 -21.03 38.88
C LYS A 4 -1.32 -21.00 37.50
N ARG A 5 -2.62 -21.32 37.44
CA ARG A 5 -3.43 -21.22 36.21
C ARG A 5 -3.66 -19.78 35.79
N LEU A 6 -3.86 -18.88 36.76
CA LEU A 6 -3.95 -17.44 36.51
C LEU A 6 -2.63 -16.87 35.96
N LEU A 7 -1.50 -17.27 36.54
CA LEU A 7 -0.18 -16.84 36.08
C LEU A 7 0.11 -17.32 34.65
N GLN A 8 -0.25 -18.57 34.33
CA GLN A 8 -0.10 -19.12 32.98
C GLN A 8 -0.98 -18.39 31.94
N ALA A 9 -2.21 -18.03 32.31
CA ALA A 9 -3.10 -17.29 31.42
C ALA A 9 -2.57 -15.88 31.11
N VAL A 10 -2.00 -15.19 32.11
CA VAL A 10 -1.42 -13.85 31.94
C VAL A 10 -0.18 -13.90 31.06
N VAL A 11 0.71 -14.89 31.27
CA VAL A 11 1.92 -15.07 30.44
C VAL A 11 1.56 -15.39 28.98
N LEU A 12 0.53 -16.21 28.75
CA LEU A 12 0.05 -16.53 27.40
C LEU A 12 -0.54 -15.30 26.71
N LEU A 13 -1.29 -14.46 27.44
CA LEU A 13 -1.87 -13.22 26.92
C LEU A 13 -0.79 -12.19 26.53
N LEU A 14 0.28 -12.09 27.34
CA LEU A 14 1.44 -11.25 27.07
C LEU A 14 2.25 -11.71 25.85
N LEU A 15 2.38 -13.03 25.64
CA LEU A 15 3.05 -13.58 24.46
C LEU A 15 2.28 -13.32 23.15
N LEU A 16 0.94 -13.37 23.19
CA LEU A 16 0.09 -13.02 22.05
C LEU A 16 0.14 -11.52 21.72
N ALA A 17 0.34 -10.66 22.73
CA ALA A 17 0.49 -9.22 22.55
C ALA A 17 1.87 -8.80 22.00
N MET A 18 2.85 -9.71 21.97
CA MET A 18 4.19 -9.48 21.41
C MET A 18 4.36 -10.01 19.98
N LEU A 19 3.32 -10.61 19.39
CA LEU A 19 3.32 -10.83 17.95
C LEU A 19 3.19 -9.46 17.29
N PRO A 20 4.18 -8.98 16.50
CA PRO A 20 3.98 -7.80 15.68
C PRO A 20 2.73 -8.07 14.85
N ALA A 21 1.71 -7.24 15.03
CA ALA A 21 0.44 -7.39 14.34
C ALA A 21 0.73 -7.28 12.85
N CYS A 22 0.81 -8.42 12.15
CA CYS A 22 0.67 -8.60 10.71
C CYS A 22 1.25 -7.52 9.75
N ASP A 23 2.32 -6.80 10.10
CA ASP A 23 3.09 -5.93 9.16
C ASP A 23 3.93 -6.75 8.15
N LEU A 24 3.65 -8.06 8.03
CA LEU A 24 4.38 -8.99 7.17
C LEU A 24 3.79 -9.12 5.77
N LEU A 25 2.61 -8.54 5.51
CA LEU A 25 2.12 -8.33 4.16
C LEU A 25 2.20 -6.84 3.86
N GLU A 26 3.24 -6.45 3.14
CA GLU A 26 3.27 -5.13 2.49
C GLU A 26 2.04 -5.00 1.60
N ASP A 27 1.33 -3.86 1.69
CA ASP A 27 0.21 -3.58 0.80
C ASP A 27 0.73 -3.54 -0.64
N CYS A 28 0.23 -4.43 -1.48
CA CYS A 28 0.55 -4.51 -2.90
C CYS A 28 -0.65 -4.11 -3.76
N GLY A 29 -0.39 -3.38 -4.83
CA GLY A 29 -1.39 -2.90 -5.78
C GLY A 29 -0.79 -2.79 -7.18
N THR A 30 -1.66 -2.73 -8.18
CA THR A 30 -1.22 -2.54 -9.56
C THR A 30 -1.34 -1.08 -9.92
N CYS A 31 -0.31 -0.47 -10.49
CA CYS A 31 -0.37 0.89 -11.00
C CYS A 31 -0.03 0.95 -12.49
N GLU A 32 -0.66 1.88 -13.19
CA GLU A 32 -0.30 2.30 -14.54
C GLU A 32 -0.10 3.80 -14.61
N LEU A 33 0.79 4.23 -15.50
CA LEU A 33 1.00 5.64 -15.80
C LEU A 33 0.04 6.05 -16.90
N VAL A 34 -0.90 6.93 -16.57
CA VAL A 34 -1.87 7.48 -17.51
C VAL A 34 -1.35 8.82 -18.03
N THR A 35 -1.37 8.99 -19.35
CA THR A 35 -1.03 10.24 -20.04
C THR A 35 -2.23 10.72 -20.83
N ILE A 36 -2.67 11.95 -20.57
CA ILE A 36 -3.72 12.65 -21.30
C ILE A 36 -3.06 13.77 -22.11
N ASP A 37 -3.23 13.75 -23.43
CA ASP A 37 -2.71 14.80 -24.31
C ASP A 37 -3.57 16.09 -24.26
N ALA A 38 -3.14 17.12 -24.99
CA ALA A 38 -3.83 18.40 -25.02
C ALA A 38 -5.20 18.34 -25.70
N GLU A 39 -5.43 17.30 -26.51
CA GLU A 39 -6.69 17.02 -27.20
C GLU A 39 -7.65 16.18 -26.34
N GLY A 40 -7.19 15.70 -25.18
CA GLY A 40 -7.96 14.89 -24.24
C GLY A 40 -7.92 13.38 -24.53
N ASN A 41 -7.04 12.90 -25.42
CA ASN A 41 -6.86 11.47 -25.62
C ASN A 41 -5.99 10.90 -24.50
N SER A 42 -6.42 9.76 -23.95
CA SER A 42 -5.67 9.04 -22.92
C SER A 42 -4.89 7.87 -23.50
N SER A 43 -3.72 7.62 -22.91
CA SER A 43 -2.93 6.40 -23.10
C SER A 43 -2.38 5.94 -21.75
N SER A 44 -2.38 4.62 -21.53
CA SER A 44 -1.87 4.00 -20.30
C SER A 44 -0.64 3.14 -20.60
N SER A 45 0.31 3.14 -19.67
CA SER A 45 1.41 2.17 -19.69
C SER A 45 0.91 0.76 -19.36
N THR A 46 1.75 -0.26 -19.56
CA THR A 46 1.46 -1.59 -19.03
C THR A 46 1.33 -1.54 -17.50
N PRO A 47 0.27 -2.13 -16.92
CA PRO A 47 0.11 -2.19 -15.46
C PRO A 47 1.25 -2.95 -14.79
N MET A 48 1.78 -2.43 -13.68
CA MET A 48 2.87 -3.03 -12.92
C MET A 48 2.53 -3.15 -11.44
N LEU A 49 2.96 -4.26 -10.82
CA LEU A 49 2.77 -4.50 -9.40
C LEU A 49 3.79 -3.70 -8.58
N PHE A 50 3.30 -2.94 -7.61
CA PHE A 50 4.10 -2.23 -6.62
C PHE A 50 3.63 -2.59 -5.22
N CYS A 51 4.56 -2.65 -4.27
CA CYS A 51 4.27 -2.99 -2.87
C CYS A 51 4.87 -1.95 -1.92
N GLY A 52 4.26 -1.83 -0.74
CA GLY A 52 4.75 -1.00 0.36
C GLY A 52 4.94 0.47 -0.05
N ASP A 53 6.10 1.03 0.28
CA ASP A 53 6.43 2.43 0.02
C ASP A 53 6.30 2.81 -1.47
N GLN A 54 6.60 1.88 -2.39
CA GLN A 54 6.51 2.14 -3.83
C GLN A 54 5.06 2.34 -4.29
N LEU A 55 4.13 1.58 -3.72
CA LEU A 55 2.70 1.75 -4.00
C LEU A 55 2.24 3.09 -3.40
N GLN A 56 2.62 3.36 -2.15
CA GLN A 56 2.22 4.58 -1.43
C GLN A 56 2.76 5.85 -2.10
N GLU A 57 4.00 5.85 -2.58
CA GLU A 57 4.60 6.98 -3.30
C GLU A 57 3.80 7.33 -4.56
N ARG A 58 3.36 6.31 -5.32
CA ARG A 58 2.59 6.51 -6.56
C ARG A 58 1.17 6.96 -6.29
N GLN A 59 0.50 6.36 -5.29
CA GLN A 59 -0.85 6.78 -4.88
C GLN A 59 -0.88 8.24 -4.38
N ASN A 60 0.20 8.69 -3.74
CA ASN A 60 0.33 10.06 -3.27
C ASN A 60 0.92 11.03 -4.30
N SER A 61 1.31 10.53 -5.48
CA SER A 61 1.87 11.37 -6.53
C SER A 61 0.78 12.28 -7.11
N SER A 62 1.09 13.57 -7.22
CA SER A 62 0.19 14.51 -7.87
C SER A 62 0.32 14.42 -9.40
N PRO A 63 -0.78 14.64 -10.15
CA PRO A 63 -0.69 14.78 -11.60
C PRO A 63 0.29 15.88 -12.01
N VAL A 64 1.08 15.61 -13.05
CA VAL A 64 2.06 16.54 -13.61
C VAL A 64 1.57 16.97 -14.98
N THR A 65 1.45 18.28 -15.21
CA THR A 65 1.06 18.84 -16.50
C THR A 65 2.20 19.64 -17.13
N VAL A 66 2.61 19.26 -18.35
CA VAL A 66 3.64 19.97 -19.13
C VAL A 66 3.13 20.17 -20.55
N ALA A 67 3.10 21.41 -21.02
CA ALA A 67 2.65 21.78 -22.37
C ALA A 67 1.27 21.22 -22.76
N GLY A 68 0.33 21.16 -21.80
CA GLY A 68 -1.02 20.65 -22.03
C GLY A 68 -1.16 19.13 -21.91
N VAL A 69 -0.06 18.40 -21.77
CA VAL A 69 -0.04 16.95 -21.52
C VAL A 69 -0.03 16.70 -20.02
N THR A 70 -1.00 15.95 -19.49
CA THR A 70 -1.10 15.59 -18.07
C THR A 70 -0.76 14.13 -17.87
N THR A 71 0.16 13.83 -16.96
CA THR A 71 0.56 12.48 -16.57
C THR A 71 0.29 12.23 -15.11
N TYR A 72 -0.31 11.09 -14.76
CA TYR A 72 -0.55 10.69 -13.36
C TYR A 72 -0.52 9.16 -13.21
N TRP A 73 -0.29 8.69 -11.99
CA TRP A 73 -0.39 7.28 -11.65
C TRP A 73 -1.82 6.92 -11.27
N GLU A 74 -2.37 5.88 -11.88
CA GLU A 74 -3.63 5.26 -11.47
C GLU A 74 -3.31 3.90 -10.84
N CYS A 75 -3.68 3.70 -9.58
CA CYS A 75 -3.39 2.49 -8.81
C CYS A 75 -4.67 1.82 -8.31
N TYR A 76 -4.78 0.50 -8.42
CA TYR A 76 -5.94 -0.30 -8.02
C TYR A 76 -5.57 -1.70 -7.50
#